data_AF-M5VMS3-F1
#
_entry.id   AF-M5VMS3-F1
#
_cell.length_a   1.000
_cell.length_b   1.000
_cell.length_c   1.000
_cell.angle_alpha   90.00
_cell.angle_beta   90.00
_cell.angle_gamma   90.00
#
_symmetry.space_group_name_H-M   'P 1'
#
loop_
_entity.id
_entity.type
_entity.pdbx_description
1 polymer ?
#
loop_
_entity_poly.entity_id
_entity_poly.type
_entity_poly.pdbx_seq_one_letter_code
_entity_poly.pdbx_strand_id
1 'polypeptide(L)'
;MAWYYWQHSKTVYSPRNQPFLQAKREKSKLLIHSRIKQRNMLRRRVTSLLSTTIRSSSIRTKPTLSASPISFQSLHFLQCPNPNPSISNAKGFGFQPEGMRAYSLLSLNDLRGKVPRKQKTRKGRGIGSGKGKTAGRGHKGQKARGSGKLGFEGGQTPLRRRLPKRGFKNPFSLTFQPVGLGKIAKLINAGKIDSSELITMKTLKDTGAIGKQIKDGVRLMGRGAEQIQWPIHFEVSRVTVRAKEAVEAAGGSVRRVYYNKLGFRALLKPEWFEKKGRLLPKAARPPPKQKDKVDSIGRLPAPTKPIPFFTEEEVASSSST
;
A
#
# COMPACT_ATOMS: atom_id res chain seq x y z
N MET A 1 -40.67 -1.00 49.83
CA MET A 1 -41.45 -1.44 48.65
C MET A 1 -41.52 -0.30 47.64
N ALA A 2 -41.18 -0.60 46.37
CA ALA A 2 -41.37 0.20 45.13
C ALA A 2 -40.61 1.55 45.03
N TRP A 3 -39.44 1.62 44.39
CA TRP A 3 -39.17 1.67 42.92
C TRP A 3 -39.29 3.06 42.25
N TYR A 4 -38.10 3.64 42.00
CA TYR A 4 -37.65 4.31 40.76
C TYR A 4 -38.24 5.66 40.27
N TYR A 5 -37.44 6.71 40.49
CA TYR A 5 -37.18 7.83 39.58
C TYR A 5 -36.51 7.33 38.27
N TRP A 6 -37.00 7.72 37.07
CA TRP A 6 -36.12 8.04 35.92
C TRP A 6 -36.82 8.77 34.77
N GLN A 7 -36.21 9.90 34.36
CA GLN A 7 -36.60 10.83 33.30
C GLN A 7 -36.75 10.19 31.91
N HIS A 8 -37.78 10.61 31.17
CA HIS A 8 -37.85 10.46 29.71
C HIS A 8 -38.21 11.80 29.05
N SER A 9 -37.23 12.70 28.89
CA SER A 9 -37.34 13.78 27.92
C SER A 9 -36.88 13.28 26.55
N LYS A 10 -37.75 12.53 25.86
CA LYS A 10 -37.58 12.26 24.42
C LYS A 10 -37.85 13.58 23.69
N THR A 11 -36.83 14.12 23.05
CA THR A 11 -36.96 15.21 22.08
C THR A 11 -37.90 14.76 20.95
N VAL A 12 -39.10 15.33 20.95
CA VAL A 12 -40.10 15.14 19.90
C VAL A 12 -39.53 15.71 18.60
N TYR A 13 -39.22 14.82 17.65
CA TYR A 13 -38.88 15.21 16.29
C TYR A 13 -40.16 15.74 15.61
N SER A 14 -40.30 17.07 15.56
CA SER A 14 -41.41 17.73 14.86
C SER A 14 -41.25 17.55 13.33
N PRO A 15 -42.27 17.03 12.61
CA PRO A 15 -42.20 16.79 11.17
C PRO A 15 -42.07 18.07 10.32
N ARG A 16 -42.22 19.27 10.89
CA ARG A 16 -42.09 20.54 10.16
C ARG A 16 -40.66 20.92 9.76
N ASN A 17 -39.63 20.36 10.41
CA ASN A 17 -38.22 20.73 10.16
C ASN A 17 -37.44 19.74 9.28
N GLN A 18 -38.07 18.65 8.83
CA GLN A 18 -37.48 17.66 7.91
C GLN A 18 -36.99 18.28 6.58
N PRO A 19 -37.75 19.13 5.86
CA PRO A 19 -37.29 19.67 4.57
C PRO A 19 -36.11 20.64 4.72
N PHE A 20 -36.05 21.41 5.80
CA PHE A 20 -34.94 22.34 6.06
C PHE A 20 -33.63 21.61 6.36
N LEU A 21 -33.68 20.52 7.13
CA LEU A 21 -32.51 19.68 7.42
C LEU A 21 -32.04 18.90 6.18
N GLN A 22 -32.96 18.49 5.31
CA GLN A 22 -32.67 17.88 4.01
C GLN A 22 -31.91 18.87 3.12
N ALA A 23 -32.41 20.10 2.99
CA ALA A 23 -31.78 21.15 2.18
C ALA A 23 -30.37 21.54 2.69
N LYS A 24 -30.17 21.59 4.02
CA LYS A 24 -28.85 21.84 4.62
C LYS A 24 -27.86 20.71 4.31
N ARG A 25 -28.32 19.46 4.34
CA ARG A 25 -27.52 18.28 3.97
C ARG A 25 -27.15 18.30 2.48
N GLU A 26 -28.06 18.68 1.60
CA GLU A 26 -27.80 18.75 0.16
C GLU A 26 -26.84 19.88 -0.21
N LYS A 27 -27.03 21.09 0.34
CA LYS A 27 -26.08 22.20 0.18
C LYS A 27 -24.67 21.81 0.68
N SER A 28 -24.58 21.10 1.80
CA SER A 28 -23.29 20.61 2.31
C SER A 28 -22.62 19.59 1.38
N LYS A 29 -23.39 18.67 0.79
CA LYS A 29 -22.89 17.67 -0.17
C LYS A 29 -22.38 18.33 -1.46
N LEU A 30 -23.09 19.32 -1.98
CA LEU A 30 -22.70 20.07 -3.16
C LEU A 30 -21.41 20.87 -2.92
N LEU A 31 -21.28 21.51 -1.75
CA LEU A 31 -20.10 22.29 -1.37
C LEU A 31 -18.85 21.41 -1.16
N ILE A 32 -19.04 20.18 -0.68
CA ILE A 32 -17.97 19.19 -0.56
C ILE A 32 -17.54 18.70 -1.96
N HIS A 33 -18.49 18.43 -2.85
CA HIS A 33 -18.19 17.99 -4.22
C HIS A 33 -17.47 19.07 -5.03
N SER A 34 -17.88 20.34 -4.91
CA SER A 34 -17.21 21.46 -5.60
C SER A 34 -15.77 21.65 -5.11
N ARG A 35 -15.54 21.55 -3.78
CA ARG A 35 -14.19 21.60 -3.19
C ARG A 35 -13.30 20.43 -3.60
N ILE A 36 -13.85 19.22 -3.73
CA ILE A 36 -13.10 18.05 -4.21
C ILE A 36 -12.72 18.23 -5.69
N LYS A 37 -13.64 18.75 -6.52
CA LYS A 37 -13.41 19.01 -7.95
C LYS A 37 -12.30 20.06 -8.14
N GLN A 38 -12.35 21.18 -7.41
CA GLN A 38 -11.30 22.20 -7.49
C GLN A 38 -9.94 21.69 -6.98
N ARG A 39 -9.91 20.92 -5.88
CA ARG A 39 -8.66 20.34 -5.36
C ARG A 39 -8.00 19.35 -6.33
N ASN A 40 -8.80 18.57 -7.06
CA ASN A 40 -8.29 17.65 -8.09
C ASN A 40 -7.82 18.40 -9.34
N MET A 41 -8.42 19.56 -9.66
CA MET A 41 -7.97 20.43 -10.75
C MET A 41 -6.60 21.08 -10.43
N LEU A 42 -6.42 21.59 -9.21
CA LEU A 42 -5.15 22.15 -8.74
C LEU A 42 -4.03 21.10 -8.64
N ARG A 43 -4.34 19.87 -8.20
CA ARG A 43 -3.35 18.78 -8.14
C ARG A 43 -2.82 18.35 -9.52
N ARG A 44 -3.58 18.56 -10.59
CA ARG A 44 -3.14 18.26 -11.97
C ARG A 44 -2.29 19.37 -12.58
N ARG A 45 -2.38 20.60 -12.06
CA ARG A 45 -1.57 21.74 -12.53
C ARG A 45 -0.20 21.88 -11.88
N VAL A 46 0.03 21.25 -10.72
CA VAL A 46 1.29 21.40 -9.96
C VAL A 46 2.33 20.30 -10.29
N THR A 47 1.93 19.21 -10.94
CA THR A 47 2.85 18.10 -11.30
C THR A 47 3.68 18.34 -12.57
N SER A 48 3.63 19.53 -13.17
CA SER A 48 4.35 19.84 -14.42
C SER A 48 5.57 20.75 -14.25
N LEU A 49 5.93 21.17 -13.02
CA LEU A 49 6.98 22.18 -12.81
C LEU A 49 8.23 21.68 -12.06
N LEU A 50 8.31 20.41 -11.65
CA LEU A 50 9.43 19.90 -10.86
C LEU A 50 9.84 18.48 -11.30
N SER A 51 10.71 18.37 -12.31
CA SER A 51 11.49 17.15 -12.56
C SER A 51 12.58 17.37 -13.63
N THR A 52 13.68 18.03 -13.30
CA THR A 52 14.95 17.86 -14.00
C THR A 52 16.12 18.09 -13.04
N THR A 53 16.68 17.02 -12.49
CA THR A 53 18.08 17.02 -12.02
C THR A 53 18.73 15.69 -12.41
N ILE A 54 19.78 15.84 -13.20
CA ILE A 54 20.63 14.85 -13.84
C ILE A 54 21.43 14.05 -12.80
N ARG A 55 21.67 12.75 -13.03
CA ARG A 55 22.76 12.04 -12.37
C ARG A 55 23.47 11.10 -13.35
N SER A 56 24.76 11.40 -13.53
CA SER A 56 25.77 10.74 -14.36
C SER A 56 26.00 9.29 -13.95
N SER A 57 26.27 8.41 -14.92
CA SER A 57 26.66 7.01 -14.70
C SER A 57 28.12 6.78 -15.09
N SER A 58 28.88 6.26 -14.13
CA SER A 58 30.29 5.92 -14.17
C SER A 58 30.61 4.73 -15.10
N ILE A 59 31.71 4.88 -15.84
CA ILE A 59 32.34 3.91 -16.74
C ILE A 59 32.95 2.78 -15.90
N ARG A 60 32.67 1.52 -16.25
CA ARG A 60 33.38 0.35 -15.71
C ARG A 60 33.97 -0.46 -16.86
N THR A 61 35.29 -0.40 -16.99
CA THR A 61 36.11 -1.25 -17.86
C THR A 61 36.24 -2.66 -17.25
N LYS A 62 36.43 -3.68 -18.10
CA LYS A 62 36.83 -5.03 -17.70
C LYS A 62 38.01 -5.51 -18.58
N PRO A 63 38.87 -6.39 -18.06
CA PRO A 63 40.23 -6.57 -18.55
C PRO A 63 40.39 -7.68 -19.59
N THR A 64 41.45 -7.56 -20.38
CA THR A 64 41.99 -8.49 -21.38
C THR A 64 42.82 -9.60 -20.74
N LEU A 65 42.69 -10.86 -21.20
CA LEU A 65 43.73 -11.88 -21.10
C LEU A 65 43.66 -12.86 -22.30
N SER A 66 44.87 -13.14 -22.81
CA SER A 66 45.41 -14.05 -23.83
C SER A 66 44.82 -15.46 -24.01
N ALA A 67 44.83 -16.01 -25.24
CA ALA A 67 45.72 -17.10 -25.70
C ALA A 67 45.38 -17.60 -27.14
N SER A 68 46.35 -18.31 -27.72
CA SER A 68 46.73 -18.66 -29.11
C SER A 68 45.88 -19.68 -29.92
N PRO A 69 46.21 -19.93 -31.21
CA PRO A 69 45.30 -20.42 -32.27
C PRO A 69 45.43 -21.92 -32.58
N ILE A 70 44.39 -22.55 -33.12
CA ILE A 70 44.49 -23.82 -33.84
C ILE A 70 43.54 -23.81 -35.05
N SER A 71 44.14 -24.12 -36.21
CA SER A 71 43.61 -24.32 -37.56
C SER A 71 42.67 -25.52 -37.68
N PHE A 72 41.77 -25.53 -38.67
CA PHE A 72 41.62 -26.63 -39.66
C PHE A 72 40.62 -26.19 -40.77
N GLN A 73 41.16 -26.10 -42.01
CA GLN A 73 40.66 -26.52 -43.34
C GLN A 73 39.14 -26.53 -43.64
N SER A 74 38.62 -26.33 -44.85
CA SER A 74 39.04 -25.92 -46.21
C SER A 74 37.81 -26.23 -47.11
N LEU A 75 37.77 -25.65 -48.32
CA LEU A 75 36.94 -26.01 -49.49
C LEU A 75 35.50 -25.43 -49.53
N HIS A 76 34.96 -24.87 -50.61
CA HIS A 76 35.38 -24.61 -52.01
C HIS A 76 34.47 -23.47 -52.55
N PHE A 77 35.02 -22.44 -53.21
CA PHE A 77 34.94 -22.18 -54.66
C PHE A 77 33.57 -21.67 -55.19
N LEU A 78 33.50 -20.38 -55.55
CA LEU A 78 33.50 -19.94 -56.96
C LEU A 78 33.50 -18.40 -57.05
N GLN A 79 34.29 -17.92 -58.02
CA GLN A 79 34.64 -16.53 -58.25
C GLN A 79 33.93 -15.97 -59.50
N CYS A 80 33.60 -14.67 -59.41
CA CYS A 80 33.58 -13.65 -60.47
C CYS A 80 32.46 -13.70 -61.53
N PRO A 81 32.19 -12.61 -62.29
CA PRO A 81 32.85 -11.29 -62.32
C PRO A 81 31.91 -10.06 -62.27
N ASN A 82 32.50 -8.88 -62.04
CA ASN A 82 31.91 -7.58 -62.42
C ASN A 82 31.81 -7.46 -63.96
N PRO A 83 30.77 -6.77 -64.45
CA PRO A 83 30.99 -5.81 -65.53
C PRO A 83 30.34 -4.45 -65.22
N ASN A 84 31.09 -3.38 -65.49
CA ASN A 84 30.52 -2.04 -65.65
C ASN A 84 29.53 -2.05 -66.84
N PRO A 85 28.50 -1.19 -66.80
CA PRO A 85 28.03 -0.60 -68.04
C PRO A 85 27.93 0.92 -67.96
N SER A 86 28.49 1.55 -68.97
CA SER A 86 28.14 2.85 -69.50
C SER A 86 26.71 2.84 -70.08
N ILE A 87 26.21 4.04 -70.41
CA ILE A 87 25.11 4.34 -71.36
C ILE A 87 23.68 4.55 -70.79
N SER A 88 23.36 5.85 -70.71
CA SER A 88 22.16 6.59 -71.18
C SER A 88 20.71 6.17 -70.85
N ASN A 89 19.98 7.16 -70.32
CA ASN A 89 18.59 7.53 -70.61
C ASN A 89 17.55 6.43 -70.87
N ALA A 90 16.73 6.13 -69.86
CA ALA A 90 15.29 5.91 -70.07
C ALA A 90 14.51 6.17 -68.77
N LYS A 91 13.31 6.72 -68.95
CA LYS A 91 12.40 7.27 -67.93
C LYS A 91 11.78 6.18 -67.04
N GLY A 92 11.55 6.52 -65.76
CA GLY A 92 10.39 5.98 -65.03
C GLY A 92 10.68 5.38 -63.65
N PHE A 93 10.00 5.96 -62.65
CA PHE A 93 9.86 5.49 -61.26
C PHE A 93 11.11 5.58 -60.38
N GLY A 94 11.28 6.76 -59.77
CA GLY A 94 12.24 6.99 -58.69
C GLY A 94 11.91 6.16 -57.45
N PHE A 95 12.70 5.11 -57.21
CA PHE A 95 12.86 4.49 -55.91
C PHE A 95 13.78 5.39 -55.08
N GLN A 96 13.21 6.24 -54.23
CA GLN A 96 14.02 6.96 -53.25
C GLN A 96 14.49 5.96 -52.19
N PRO A 97 15.80 5.83 -51.92
CA PRO A 97 16.23 5.15 -50.70
C PRO A 97 15.68 5.98 -49.53
N GLU A 98 14.82 5.38 -48.70
CA GLU A 98 14.40 5.95 -47.42
C GLU A 98 15.67 6.14 -46.58
N GLY A 99 16.28 7.32 -46.74
CA GLY A 99 17.39 7.79 -45.95
C GLY A 99 16.99 7.72 -44.49
N MET A 100 17.95 7.34 -43.66
CA MET A 100 17.81 7.34 -42.21
C MET A 100 17.21 8.67 -41.77
N ARG A 101 15.90 8.70 -41.51
CA ARG A 101 15.20 9.92 -41.09
C ARG A 101 15.89 10.39 -39.83
N ALA A 102 16.49 11.58 -39.91
CA ALA A 102 17.14 12.23 -38.79
C ALA A 102 16.20 12.15 -37.58
N TYR A 103 16.62 11.37 -36.59
CA TYR A 103 15.84 11.09 -35.39
C TYR A 103 15.61 12.42 -34.68
N SER A 104 14.39 12.95 -34.74
CA SER A 104 14.00 14.05 -33.86
C SER A 104 14.15 13.55 -32.43
N LEU A 105 15.14 14.08 -31.72
CA LEU A 105 15.74 13.43 -30.56
C LEU A 105 14.77 13.10 -29.41
N LEU A 106 13.60 13.73 -29.33
CA LEU A 106 12.43 13.28 -28.58
C LEU A 106 11.23 14.12 -29.05
N SER A 107 10.49 13.63 -30.05
CA SER A 107 9.22 14.24 -30.49
C SER A 107 8.05 13.67 -29.68
N LEU A 108 7.06 14.53 -29.35
CA LEU A 108 5.86 14.11 -28.61
C LEU A 108 5.05 13.03 -29.36
N ASN A 109 5.19 12.97 -30.69
CA ASN A 109 4.45 12.06 -31.56
C ASN A 109 5.04 10.63 -31.58
N ASP A 110 6.30 10.47 -31.15
CA ASP A 110 7.02 9.19 -31.22
C ASP A 110 6.98 8.40 -29.89
N LEU A 111 6.25 8.89 -28.90
CA LEU A 111 6.10 8.24 -27.60
C LEU A 111 5.30 6.94 -27.70
N ARG A 112 5.97 5.80 -27.47
CA ARG A 112 5.37 4.46 -27.45
C ARG A 112 5.75 3.71 -26.18
N GLY A 113 4.87 2.81 -25.71
CA GLY A 113 5.18 1.95 -24.58
C GLY A 113 6.20 0.86 -24.95
N LYS A 114 7.01 0.40 -23.98
CA LYS A 114 7.99 -0.70 -24.17
C LYS A 114 7.37 -1.97 -24.75
N VAL A 115 6.10 -2.22 -24.45
CA VAL A 115 5.31 -3.32 -24.99
C VAL A 115 4.08 -2.74 -25.69
N PRO A 116 3.70 -3.22 -26.88
CA PRO A 116 2.51 -2.75 -27.57
C PRO A 116 1.26 -2.99 -26.72
N ARG A 117 0.35 -2.01 -26.71
CA ARG A 117 -0.91 -2.12 -25.98
C ARG A 117 -1.79 -3.18 -26.63
N LYS A 118 -2.22 -4.19 -25.88
CA LYS A 118 -3.18 -5.18 -26.36
C LYS A 118 -4.51 -4.50 -26.70
N GLN A 119 -4.85 -4.48 -27.99
CA GLN A 119 -6.10 -3.88 -28.46
C GLN A 119 -7.30 -4.73 -28.05
N LYS A 120 -8.43 -4.08 -27.75
CA LYS A 120 -9.68 -4.79 -27.44
C LYS A 120 -10.21 -5.45 -28.71
N THR A 121 -10.44 -6.76 -28.67
CA THR A 121 -11.11 -7.47 -29.76
C THR A 121 -12.54 -6.96 -29.90
N ARG A 122 -12.83 -6.30 -31.02
CA ARG A 122 -14.19 -5.83 -31.35
C ARG A 122 -14.99 -7.02 -31.89
N LYS A 123 -16.00 -7.44 -31.13
CA LYS A 123 -16.86 -8.57 -31.48
C LYS A 123 -17.90 -8.15 -32.54
N GLY A 124 -18.34 -9.09 -33.39
CA GLY A 124 -19.37 -8.84 -34.41
C GLY A 124 -18.90 -7.99 -35.60
N ARG A 125 -17.59 -7.93 -35.87
CA ARG A 125 -17.01 -7.10 -36.94
C ARG A 125 -16.32 -7.98 -37.99
N GLY A 126 -17.12 -8.76 -38.71
CA GLY A 126 -16.65 -9.62 -39.81
C GLY A 126 -16.05 -10.97 -39.39
N ILE A 127 -15.93 -11.88 -40.37
CA ILE A 127 -15.50 -13.27 -40.17
C ILE A 127 -14.00 -13.34 -39.80
N GLY A 128 -13.14 -12.55 -40.44
CA GLY A 128 -11.69 -12.51 -40.18
C GLY A 128 -11.31 -12.09 -38.75
N SER A 129 -12.23 -11.51 -37.98
CA SER A 129 -12.00 -11.17 -36.56
C SER A 129 -12.04 -12.39 -35.62
N GLY A 130 -12.42 -13.58 -36.09
CA GLY A 130 -12.60 -14.80 -35.30
C GLY A 130 -13.81 -14.77 -34.34
N LYS A 131 -14.41 -13.60 -34.10
CA LYS A 131 -15.61 -13.40 -33.25
C LYS A 131 -16.71 -12.66 -34.02
N GLY A 132 -16.86 -13.00 -35.30
CA GLY A 132 -17.85 -12.43 -36.21
C GLY A 132 -19.27 -12.93 -35.93
N LYS A 133 -19.59 -14.15 -36.37
CA LYS A 133 -20.98 -14.65 -36.48
C LYS A 133 -21.76 -14.63 -35.17
N THR A 134 -21.17 -15.08 -34.05
CA THR A 134 -21.85 -15.22 -32.75
C THR A 134 -21.32 -14.27 -31.68
N ALA A 135 -20.37 -13.39 -32.01
CA ALA A 135 -19.69 -12.53 -31.04
C ALA A 135 -19.08 -13.28 -29.83
N GLY A 136 -18.83 -14.60 -29.96
CA GLY A 136 -18.38 -15.47 -28.88
C GLY A 136 -19.44 -15.79 -27.82
N ARG A 137 -20.73 -15.67 -28.14
CA ARG A 137 -21.85 -16.04 -27.26
C ARG A 137 -22.37 -17.47 -27.46
N GLY A 138 -21.91 -18.17 -28.49
CA GLY A 138 -22.41 -19.50 -28.86
C GLY A 138 -23.69 -19.45 -29.70
N HIS A 139 -24.38 -20.58 -29.79
CA HIS A 139 -25.61 -20.75 -30.57
C HIS A 139 -26.87 -20.36 -29.77
N LYS A 140 -28.06 -20.74 -30.27
CA LYS A 140 -29.36 -20.40 -29.69
C LYS A 140 -29.44 -20.90 -28.24
N GLY A 141 -29.62 -19.99 -27.28
CA GLY A 141 -29.77 -20.31 -25.86
C GLY A 141 -29.89 -19.07 -24.97
N GLN A 142 -30.20 -19.26 -23.69
CA GLN A 142 -30.41 -18.16 -22.75
C GLN A 142 -29.17 -17.24 -22.64
N LYS A 143 -27.96 -17.80 -22.62
CA LYS A 143 -26.69 -17.04 -22.55
C LYS A 143 -26.38 -16.24 -23.83
N ALA A 144 -26.95 -16.63 -24.96
CA ALA A 144 -26.78 -15.88 -26.21
C ALA A 144 -27.69 -14.64 -26.25
N ARG A 145 -28.92 -14.78 -25.75
CA ARG A 145 -29.97 -13.75 -25.76
C ARG A 145 -29.91 -12.83 -24.54
N GLY A 146 -29.42 -13.30 -23.39
CA GLY A 146 -29.44 -12.58 -22.13
C GLY A 146 -28.41 -13.07 -21.11
N SER A 147 -28.61 -12.72 -19.84
CA SER A 147 -27.74 -13.09 -18.73
C SER A 147 -28.50 -13.87 -17.66
N GLY A 148 -27.79 -14.75 -16.94
CA GLY A 148 -28.31 -15.48 -15.79
C GLY A 148 -27.78 -14.90 -14.48
N LYS A 149 -28.49 -15.17 -13.37
CA LYS A 149 -27.99 -14.83 -12.03
C LYS A 149 -26.75 -15.67 -11.71
N LEU A 150 -25.70 -15.04 -11.19
CA LEU A 150 -24.51 -15.73 -10.70
C LEU A 150 -24.91 -16.66 -9.54
N GLY A 151 -24.49 -17.92 -9.61
CA GLY A 151 -24.84 -18.95 -8.62
C GLY A 151 -26.22 -19.59 -8.81
N PHE A 152 -26.79 -19.53 -10.03
CA PHE A 152 -27.97 -20.32 -10.40
C PHE A 152 -27.56 -21.73 -10.86
N GLU A 153 -28.10 -22.76 -10.21
CA GLU A 153 -27.80 -24.18 -10.43
C GLU A 153 -28.92 -24.90 -11.19
N GLY A 154 -29.64 -24.21 -12.09
CA GLY A 154 -30.65 -24.84 -12.95
C GLY A 154 -31.98 -25.19 -12.28
N GLY A 155 -32.25 -24.62 -11.10
CA GLY A 155 -33.48 -24.90 -10.32
C GLY A 155 -33.21 -25.70 -9.04
N GLN A 156 -32.02 -26.30 -8.91
CA GLN A 156 -31.57 -26.94 -7.68
C GLN A 156 -31.41 -25.91 -6.53
N THR A 157 -31.53 -26.34 -5.28
CA THR A 157 -31.27 -25.48 -4.12
C THR A 157 -29.81 -25.01 -4.18
N PRO A 158 -29.51 -23.70 -4.23
CA PRO A 158 -28.14 -23.25 -4.46
C PRO A 158 -27.23 -23.58 -3.28
N LEU A 159 -25.94 -23.81 -3.52
CA LEU A 159 -24.94 -24.18 -2.51
C LEU A 159 -24.96 -23.28 -1.27
N ARG A 160 -25.13 -21.96 -1.47
CA ARG A 160 -25.21 -20.96 -0.38
C ARG A 160 -26.38 -21.15 0.60
N ARG A 161 -27.39 -21.95 0.21
CA ARG A 161 -28.52 -22.33 1.07
C ARG A 161 -28.35 -23.73 1.66
N ARG A 162 -27.65 -24.63 0.96
CA ARG A 162 -27.38 -25.99 1.46
C ARG A 162 -26.42 -25.99 2.63
N LEU A 163 -25.37 -25.16 2.56
CA LEU A 163 -24.39 -25.05 3.64
C LEU A 163 -24.98 -24.27 4.83
N PRO A 164 -24.79 -24.74 6.08
CA PRO A 164 -25.27 -24.02 7.25
C PRO A 164 -24.50 -22.71 7.45
N LYS A 165 -25.14 -21.73 8.09
CA LYS A 165 -24.47 -20.48 8.50
C LYS A 165 -23.65 -20.76 9.76
N ARG A 166 -22.34 -20.52 9.73
CA ARG A 166 -21.44 -20.75 10.86
C ARG A 166 -21.04 -19.44 11.55
N GLY A 167 -21.41 -19.32 12.83
CA GLY A 167 -20.95 -18.26 13.73
C GLY A 167 -21.36 -16.84 13.33
N PHE A 168 -20.64 -15.85 13.84
CA PHE A 168 -20.82 -14.44 13.51
C PHE A 168 -19.46 -13.74 13.40
N LYS A 169 -19.41 -12.60 12.70
CA LYS A 169 -18.21 -11.76 12.63
C LYS A 169 -18.24 -10.72 13.74
N ASN A 170 -17.28 -10.77 14.66
CA ASN A 170 -17.19 -9.82 15.77
C ASN A 170 -16.85 -8.38 15.27
N PRO A 171 -17.76 -7.39 15.42
CA PRO A 171 -17.52 -6.02 14.97
C PRO A 171 -16.55 -5.25 15.87
N PHE A 172 -16.38 -5.68 17.13
CA PHE A 172 -15.48 -5.08 18.11
C PHE A 172 -14.10 -5.74 18.16
N SER A 173 -13.79 -6.59 17.17
CA SER A 173 -12.47 -7.21 17.06
C SER A 173 -11.41 -6.14 16.78
N LEU A 174 -10.33 -6.18 17.56
CA LEU A 174 -9.16 -5.32 17.36
C LEU A 174 -8.19 -6.02 16.41
N THR A 175 -7.73 -5.29 15.41
CA THR A 175 -6.82 -5.77 14.38
C THR A 175 -5.49 -5.04 14.48
N PHE A 176 -4.48 -5.75 14.99
CA PHE A 176 -3.11 -5.26 15.11
C PHE A 176 -2.29 -5.65 13.90
N GLN A 177 -1.42 -4.75 13.45
CA GLN A 177 -0.49 -5.05 12.36
C GLN A 177 0.69 -5.88 12.92
N PRO A 178 0.95 -7.08 12.39
CA PRO A 178 2.11 -7.87 12.83
C PRO A 178 3.40 -7.28 12.28
N VAL A 179 4.46 -7.26 13.10
CA VAL A 179 5.82 -6.95 12.69
C VAL A 179 6.79 -7.99 13.29
N GLY A 180 7.67 -8.52 12.45
CA GLY A 180 8.65 -9.53 12.86
C GLY A 180 9.97 -8.91 13.30
N LEU A 181 10.59 -9.47 14.34
CA LEU A 181 11.89 -9.04 14.87
C LEU A 181 13.00 -9.00 13.80
N GLY A 182 13.08 -10.01 12.92
CA GLY A 182 14.08 -10.02 11.85
C GLY A 182 13.91 -8.89 10.83
N LYS A 183 12.69 -8.36 10.65
CA LYS A 183 12.49 -7.17 9.81
C LYS A 183 13.06 -5.92 10.48
N ILE A 184 12.95 -5.83 11.80
CA ILE A 184 13.48 -4.71 12.59
C ILE A 184 15.00 -4.76 12.61
N ALA A 185 15.60 -5.94 12.84
CA ALA A 185 17.04 -6.14 12.76
C ALA A 185 17.63 -5.70 11.41
N LYS A 186 16.96 -6.05 10.29
CA LYS A 186 17.36 -5.57 8.96
C LYS A 186 17.32 -4.05 8.79
N LEU A 187 16.39 -3.37 9.46
CA LEU A 187 16.27 -1.91 9.38
C LEU A 187 17.30 -1.21 10.26
N ILE A 188 17.68 -1.81 11.39
CA ILE A 188 18.77 -1.35 12.24
C ILE A 188 20.10 -1.50 11.49
N ASN A 189 20.36 -2.67 10.90
CA ASN A 189 21.55 -2.90 10.06
C ASN A 189 21.64 -1.94 8.86
N ALA A 190 20.51 -1.48 8.34
CA ALA A 190 20.45 -0.50 7.27
C ALA A 190 20.62 0.95 7.75
N GLY A 191 20.82 1.19 9.06
CA GLY A 191 20.96 2.51 9.67
C GLY A 191 19.68 3.35 9.62
N LYS A 192 18.51 2.73 9.50
CA LYS A 192 17.22 3.46 9.46
C LYS A 192 16.56 3.59 10.82
N ILE A 193 16.90 2.70 11.74
CA ILE A 193 16.40 2.66 13.11
C ILE A 193 17.61 2.68 14.02
N ASP A 194 17.63 3.61 14.95
CA ASP A 194 18.64 3.68 16.00
C ASP A 194 18.26 2.73 17.14
N SER A 195 19.19 1.87 17.55
CA SER A 195 18.98 0.89 18.62
C SER A 195 18.95 1.52 20.01
N SER A 196 19.64 2.65 20.19
CA SER A 196 19.74 3.36 21.48
C SER A 196 18.45 4.10 21.86
N GLU A 197 17.59 4.42 20.89
CA GLU A 197 16.33 5.11 21.11
C GLU A 197 15.17 4.15 21.33
N LEU A 198 14.08 4.67 21.89
CA LEU A 198 12.85 3.91 22.08
C LEU A 198 12.14 3.67 20.74
N ILE A 199 12.04 2.40 20.34
CA ILE A 199 11.33 2.01 19.12
C ILE A 199 9.82 2.00 19.38
N THR A 200 9.19 3.11 19.04
CA THR A 200 7.73 3.30 19.14
C THR A 200 7.01 2.90 17.85
N MET A 201 5.69 2.71 17.89
CA MET A 201 4.88 2.48 16.70
C MET A 201 4.99 3.58 15.62
N LYS A 202 5.33 4.82 16.00
CA LYS A 202 5.60 5.92 15.08
C LYS A 202 6.89 5.66 14.29
N THR A 203 7.99 5.33 14.95
CA THR A 203 9.29 5.06 14.31
C THR A 203 9.16 3.86 13.36
N LEU A 204 8.43 2.81 13.76
CA LEU A 204 8.15 1.66 12.88
C LEU A 204 7.37 2.03 11.61
N LYS A 205 6.44 2.99 11.69
CA LYS A 205 5.68 3.46 10.53
C LYS A 205 6.55 4.31 9.61
N ASP A 206 7.31 5.23 10.19
CA ASP A 206 8.09 6.20 9.44
C ASP A 206 9.28 5.54 8.73
N THR A 207 9.87 4.50 9.32
CA THR A 207 10.89 3.64 8.69
C THR A 207 10.35 2.65 7.66
N GLY A 208 9.03 2.45 7.57
CA GLY A 208 8.40 1.47 6.67
C GLY A 208 8.49 0.01 7.16
N ALA A 209 8.80 -0.22 8.45
CA ALA A 209 8.68 -1.54 9.07
C ALA A 209 7.23 -2.07 8.98
N ILE A 210 6.25 -1.18 9.03
CA ILE A 210 4.82 -1.48 8.92
C ILE A 210 4.15 -0.70 7.78
N GLY A 211 2.97 -1.16 7.37
CA GLY A 211 2.20 -0.56 6.28
C GLY A 211 1.64 0.83 6.61
N LYS A 212 1.18 1.55 5.58
CA LYS A 212 0.68 2.93 5.70
C LYS A 212 -0.58 3.08 6.55
N GLN A 213 -1.42 2.05 6.61
CA GLN A 213 -2.70 2.07 7.31
C GLN A 213 -2.66 1.07 8.46
N ILE A 214 -2.53 1.61 9.68
CA ILE A 214 -2.58 0.84 10.92
C ILE A 214 -3.90 1.20 11.60
N LYS A 215 -4.68 0.20 12.01
CA LYS A 215 -6.01 0.39 12.59
C LYS A 215 -5.93 0.59 14.10
N ASP A 216 -5.62 -0.48 14.83
CA ASP A 216 -5.71 -0.51 16.30
C ASP A 216 -4.34 -0.59 16.99
N GLY A 217 -3.25 -0.78 16.22
CA GLY A 217 -1.88 -0.77 16.74
C GLY A 217 -0.97 -1.80 16.10
N VAL A 218 0.13 -2.13 16.78
CA VAL A 218 1.17 -3.04 16.29
C VAL A 218 1.36 -4.22 17.24
N ARG A 219 1.54 -5.41 16.67
CA ARG A 219 1.89 -6.63 17.40
C ARG A 219 3.30 -7.09 17.02
N LEU A 220 4.20 -7.18 17.99
CA LEU A 220 5.52 -7.77 17.82
C LEU A 220 5.45 -9.30 17.76
N MET A 221 6.15 -9.89 16.79
CA MET A 221 6.22 -11.33 16.54
C MET A 221 7.68 -11.81 16.48
N GLY A 222 7.95 -12.99 17.05
CA GLY A 222 9.31 -13.55 17.18
C GLY A 222 9.92 -14.13 15.90
N ARG A 223 9.43 -13.77 14.70
CA ARG A 223 10.01 -14.27 13.44
C ARG A 223 11.35 -13.59 13.20
N GLY A 224 12.43 -14.38 13.12
CA GLY A 224 13.80 -13.87 12.97
C GLY A 224 14.38 -13.29 14.25
N ALA A 225 14.02 -13.87 15.40
CA ALA A 225 14.52 -13.47 16.73
C ALA A 225 16.06 -13.58 16.84
N GLU A 226 16.66 -14.57 16.19
CA GLU A 226 18.12 -14.84 16.20
C GLU A 226 18.97 -13.68 15.64
N GLN A 227 18.37 -12.74 14.91
CA GLN A 227 19.08 -11.62 14.26
C GLN A 227 19.21 -10.39 15.17
N ILE A 228 18.66 -10.43 16.38
CA ILE A 228 18.78 -9.34 17.35
C ILE A 228 20.03 -9.57 18.20
N GLN A 229 20.97 -8.64 18.10
CA GLN A 229 22.22 -8.67 18.86
C GLN A 229 22.34 -7.49 19.84
N TRP A 230 21.52 -6.45 19.66
CA TRP A 230 21.58 -5.21 20.44
C TRP A 230 20.49 -5.18 21.51
N PRO A 231 20.73 -4.48 22.64
CA PRO A 231 19.69 -4.19 23.62
C PRO A 231 18.71 -3.17 23.00
N ILE A 232 17.49 -3.64 22.68
CA ILE A 232 16.47 -2.81 22.05
C ILE A 232 15.29 -2.60 22.98
N HIS A 233 14.80 -1.37 23.04
CA HIS A 233 13.62 -1.00 23.81
C HIS A 233 12.41 -0.74 22.91
N PHE A 234 11.28 -1.38 23.19
CA PHE A 234 10.06 -1.27 22.37
C PHE A 234 8.87 -0.70 23.12
N GLU A 235 8.11 0.17 22.44
CA GLU A 235 6.79 0.62 22.87
C GLU A 235 5.73 0.24 21.82
N VAL A 236 4.99 -0.84 22.06
CA VAL A 236 4.02 -1.41 21.10
C VAL A 236 2.71 -1.81 21.78
N SER A 237 1.66 -2.09 21.01
CA SER A 237 0.36 -2.45 21.59
C SER A 237 0.31 -3.88 22.14
N ARG A 238 0.93 -4.83 21.44
CA ARG A 238 0.91 -6.27 21.77
C ARG A 238 2.22 -6.93 21.41
N VAL A 239 2.51 -8.04 22.10
CA VAL A 239 3.74 -8.81 21.93
C VAL A 239 3.39 -10.29 22.07
N THR A 240 4.04 -11.17 21.32
CA THR A 240 4.01 -12.62 21.56
C THR A 240 5.03 -13.00 22.63
N VAL A 241 4.73 -14.00 23.46
CA VAL A 241 5.64 -14.49 24.52
C VAL A 241 7.07 -14.72 23.98
N ARG A 242 7.21 -15.53 22.92
CA ARG A 242 8.50 -15.76 22.22
C ARG A 242 9.24 -14.50 21.79
N ALA A 243 8.53 -13.42 21.43
CA ALA A 243 9.18 -12.16 21.05
C ALA A 243 9.65 -11.36 22.25
N LYS A 244 8.93 -11.44 23.37
CA LYS A 244 9.30 -10.79 24.63
C LYS A 244 10.59 -11.43 25.15
N GLU A 245 10.60 -12.75 25.28
CA GLU A 245 11.76 -13.53 25.74
C GLU A 245 13.01 -13.28 24.89
N ALA A 246 12.85 -13.25 23.56
CA ALA A 246 13.97 -12.99 22.66
C ALA A 246 14.57 -11.57 22.81
N VAL A 247 13.74 -10.56 23.10
CA VAL A 247 14.22 -9.19 23.31
C VAL A 247 14.87 -9.06 24.69
N GLU A 248 14.29 -9.69 25.71
CA GLU A 248 14.86 -9.71 27.07
C GLU A 248 16.19 -10.47 27.12
N ALA A 249 16.32 -11.58 26.38
CA ALA A 249 17.58 -12.31 26.23
C ALA A 249 18.69 -11.48 25.56
N ALA A 250 18.32 -10.53 24.69
CA ALA A 250 19.25 -9.58 24.09
C ALA A 250 19.55 -8.36 24.99
N GLY A 251 19.04 -8.34 26.23
CA GLY A 251 19.20 -7.22 27.17
C GLY A 251 18.29 -6.02 26.90
N GLY A 252 17.27 -6.19 26.06
CA GLY A 252 16.27 -5.17 25.75
C GLY A 252 15.06 -5.19 26.69
N SER A 253 14.12 -4.27 26.48
CA SER A 253 12.85 -4.25 27.23
C SER A 253 11.65 -3.97 26.33
N VAL A 254 10.49 -4.55 26.67
CA VAL A 254 9.27 -4.40 25.85
C VAL A 254 8.10 -3.94 26.70
N ARG A 255 7.56 -2.76 26.37
CA ARG A 255 6.41 -2.15 27.04
C ARG A 255 5.15 -2.27 26.19
N ARG A 256 4.07 -2.82 26.75
CA ARG A 256 2.76 -2.87 26.09
C ARG A 256 1.96 -1.63 26.41
N VAL A 257 1.56 -0.88 25.38
CA VAL A 257 0.94 0.43 25.55
C VAL A 257 -0.44 0.53 24.91
N TYR A 258 -1.38 1.11 25.65
CA TYR A 258 -2.71 1.41 25.16
C TYR A 258 -2.77 2.77 24.45
N TYR A 259 -3.30 2.74 23.22
CA TYR A 259 -3.76 3.94 22.52
C TYR A 259 -5.20 3.70 22.03
N ASN A 260 -6.08 4.68 22.24
CA ASN A 260 -7.36 4.72 21.55
C ASN A 260 -7.16 5.15 20.08
N LYS A 261 -8.18 5.02 19.22
CA LYS A 261 -8.04 5.36 17.79
C LYS A 261 -7.61 6.82 17.53
N LEU A 262 -8.08 7.76 18.36
CA LEU A 262 -7.74 9.18 18.21
C LEU A 262 -6.30 9.47 18.64
N GLY A 263 -5.88 8.98 19.80
CA GLY A 263 -4.54 9.10 20.35
C GLY A 263 -3.51 8.36 19.51
N PHE A 264 -3.86 7.19 18.97
CA PHE A 264 -3.01 6.48 18.03
C PHE A 264 -2.80 7.28 16.74
N ARG A 265 -3.83 7.95 16.23
CA ARG A 265 -3.68 8.87 15.09
C ARG A 265 -2.80 10.07 15.45
N ALA A 266 -2.94 10.62 16.66
CA ALA A 266 -2.11 11.71 17.14
C ALA A 266 -0.63 11.31 17.27
N LEU A 267 -0.35 10.08 17.71
CA LEU A 267 1.00 9.52 17.73
C LEU A 267 1.59 9.40 16.32
N LEU A 268 0.84 8.82 15.38
CA LEU A 268 1.36 8.55 14.04
C LEU A 268 1.47 9.79 13.15
N LYS A 269 0.66 10.82 13.42
CA LYS A 269 0.48 12.02 12.58
C LYS A 269 0.16 13.27 13.42
N PRO A 270 1.08 13.76 14.27
CA PRO A 270 0.86 14.98 15.03
C PRO A 270 0.64 16.21 14.14
N GLU A 271 1.31 16.28 12.98
CA GLU A 271 1.23 17.39 12.02
C GLU A 271 -0.18 17.59 11.46
N TRP A 272 -1.00 16.54 11.46
CA TRP A 272 -2.39 16.63 11.03
C TRP A 272 -3.24 17.46 12.01
N PHE A 273 -2.93 17.41 13.31
CA PHE A 273 -3.64 18.16 14.34
C PHE A 273 -3.24 19.63 14.29
N GLU A 274 -1.94 19.92 14.17
CA GLU A 274 -1.39 21.26 13.98
C GLU A 274 -2.00 21.94 12.75
N LYS A 275 -2.01 21.25 11.59
CA LYS A 275 -2.64 21.75 10.36
C LYS A 275 -4.13 22.03 10.50
N LYS A 276 -4.80 21.40 11.47
CA LYS A 276 -6.22 21.62 11.76
C LYS A 276 -6.44 22.70 12.82
N GLY A 277 -5.39 23.32 13.34
CA GLY A 277 -5.45 24.27 14.45
C GLY A 277 -5.93 23.61 15.74
N ARG A 278 -5.64 22.32 15.94
CA ARG A 278 -6.06 21.55 17.11
C ARG A 278 -4.86 21.14 17.93
N LEU A 279 -5.02 21.18 19.25
CA LEU A 279 -4.05 20.66 20.22
C LEU A 279 -4.00 19.13 20.15
N LEU A 280 -2.88 18.55 20.59
CA LEU A 280 -2.76 17.11 20.76
C LEU A 280 -3.68 16.64 21.90
N PRO A 281 -4.47 15.57 21.69
CA PRO A 281 -5.35 15.04 22.74
C PRO A 281 -4.51 14.43 23.87
N LYS A 282 -5.00 14.55 25.10
CA LYS A 282 -4.46 13.80 26.24
C LYS A 282 -4.68 12.30 26.04
N ALA A 283 -3.82 11.50 26.64
CA ALA A 283 -3.90 10.05 26.56
C ALA A 283 -5.12 9.51 27.32
N ALA A 284 -5.89 8.63 26.68
CA ALA A 284 -7.06 8.02 27.28
C ALA A 284 -6.67 6.79 28.10
N ARG A 285 -7.35 6.59 29.23
CA ARG A 285 -7.24 5.36 30.03
C ARG A 285 -7.80 4.16 29.25
N PRO A 286 -7.22 2.95 29.43
CA PRO A 286 -7.77 1.76 28.80
C PRO A 286 -9.16 1.44 29.36
N PRO A 287 -10.08 0.90 28.53
CA PRO A 287 -11.33 0.36 29.04
C PRO A 287 -11.04 -0.88 29.91
N PRO A 288 -11.90 -1.22 30.89
CA PRO A 288 -11.64 -2.30 31.84
C PRO A 288 -11.24 -3.63 31.18
N LYS A 289 -11.89 -4.00 30.07
CA LYS A 289 -11.58 -5.22 29.30
C LYS A 289 -10.15 -5.29 28.71
N GLN A 290 -9.45 -4.16 28.66
CA GLN A 290 -8.10 -4.04 28.14
C GLN A 290 -7.07 -3.66 29.21
N LYS A 291 -7.50 -3.34 30.44
CA LYS A 291 -6.61 -2.82 31.49
C LYS A 291 -5.51 -3.83 31.84
N ASP A 292 -5.86 -5.08 32.12
CA ASP A 292 -4.91 -6.15 32.52
C ASP A 292 -3.97 -6.60 31.39
N LYS A 293 -4.24 -6.09 30.21
CA LYS A 293 -3.67 -6.55 28.95
C LYS A 293 -2.57 -5.61 28.45
N VAL A 294 -2.45 -4.44 29.05
CA VAL A 294 -1.54 -3.36 28.69
C VAL A 294 -0.82 -2.94 29.95
N ASP A 295 0.44 -2.55 29.83
CA ASP A 295 1.25 -2.20 30.98
C ASP A 295 1.14 -0.70 31.31
N SER A 296 0.73 0.10 30.32
CA SER A 296 0.70 1.56 30.48
C SER A 296 -0.15 2.27 29.44
N ILE A 297 -0.37 3.55 29.69
CA ILE A 297 -1.06 4.48 28.82
C ILE A 297 -0.05 5.20 27.93
N GLY A 298 -0.37 5.32 26.64
CA GLY A 298 0.52 5.93 25.67
C GLY A 298 0.62 7.44 25.81
N ARG A 299 1.84 7.97 25.92
CA ARG A 299 2.09 9.41 26.06
C ARG A 299 2.29 10.08 24.69
N LEU A 300 1.94 11.36 24.62
CA LEU A 300 2.09 12.20 23.44
C LEU A 300 2.79 13.50 23.87
N PRO A 301 3.84 13.96 23.17
CA PRO A 301 4.52 13.32 22.03
C PRO A 301 5.21 12.00 22.40
N ALA A 302 5.61 11.21 21.39
CA ALA A 302 6.27 9.93 21.61
C ALA A 302 7.60 10.12 22.35
N PRO A 303 7.88 9.37 23.42
CA PRO A 303 9.15 9.47 24.14
C PRO A 303 10.30 8.96 23.28
N THR A 304 11.42 9.69 23.28
CA THR A 304 12.64 9.30 22.54
C THR A 304 13.52 8.37 23.37
N LYS A 305 13.63 8.64 24.67
CA LYS A 305 14.45 7.83 25.59
C LYS A 305 13.66 6.63 26.10
N PRO A 306 14.30 5.45 26.25
CA PRO A 306 13.67 4.31 26.91
C PRO A 306 13.38 4.67 28.36
N ILE A 307 12.15 4.39 28.79
CA ILE A 307 11.72 4.64 30.17
C ILE A 307 11.86 3.32 30.94
N PRO A 308 12.47 3.31 32.13
CA PRO A 308 12.50 2.12 32.97
C PRO A 308 11.07 1.65 33.27
N PHE A 309 10.86 0.34 33.18
CA PHE A 309 9.57 -0.27 33.47
C PHE A 309 9.49 -0.55 34.97
N PHE A 310 8.64 0.20 35.68
CA PHE A 310 8.28 -0.12 37.06
C PHE A 310 6.90 -0.78 37.06
N THR A 311 6.76 -1.93 37.69
CA THR A 311 5.45 -2.50 38.00
C THR A 311 4.79 -1.62 39.07
N GLU A 312 3.45 -1.44 39.02
CA GLU A 312 2.75 -0.60 40.01
C GLU A 312 3.00 -1.06 41.46
N GLU A 313 3.31 -2.35 41.65
CA GLU A 313 3.71 -2.96 42.93
C GLU A 313 5.07 -2.46 43.43
N GLU A 314 6.07 -2.28 42.55
CA GLU A 314 7.39 -1.73 42.91
C GLU A 314 7.37 -0.21 43.17
N VAL A 315 6.46 0.51 42.51
CA VAL A 315 6.27 1.95 42.78
C VAL A 315 5.53 2.17 44.11
N ALA A 316 4.58 1.29 44.44
CA ALA A 316 3.88 1.33 45.72
C ALA A 316 4.81 1.02 46.89
N SER A 317 5.73 0.05 46.75
CA SER A 317 6.71 -0.27 47.80
C SER A 317 7.77 0.84 47.99
N SER A 318 8.25 1.45 46.91
CA SER A 318 9.25 2.53 46.97
C SER A 318 8.70 3.88 47.46
N SER A 319 7.38 4.08 47.47
CA SER A 319 6.73 5.29 48.01
C SER A 319 6.27 5.15 49.45
N SER A 320 6.30 3.93 50.01
CA SER A 320 6.01 3.62 51.41
C SER A 320 7.26 3.54 52.30
N THR A 321 8.43 3.88 51.77
CA THR A 321 9.72 3.96 52.50
C THR A 321 10.17 5.41 52.53
#